data_AF-A0A7Y2U3X0-F1
#
_entry.id   AF-A0A7Y2U3X0-F1
#
_cell.length_a   1.000
_cell.length_b   1.000
_cell.length_c   1.000
_cell.angle_alpha   90.00
_cell.angle_beta   90.00
_cell.angle_gamma   90.00
#
_symmetry.space_group_name_H-M   'P 1'
#
loop_
_entity.id
_entity.type
_entity.pdbx_description
1 polymer ?
#
loop_
_entity_poly.entity_id
_entity_poly.type
_entity_poly.pdbx_seq_one_letter_code
_entity_poly.pdbx_strand_id
1 'polypeptide(L)'
;MANESYTVFNAMVDIVASPGKAFDGIKPHTKWLWWPLLIGIALACAVFAYYYSWVDFEWLVEETIRQIPAEDRAASEGAIRSFMSPKSSVITTLIAIVVVTLVIYLIEALYFHLANKVATGAQIRFGQWFSFAAWTGFVGVFGSLAALLTIVFADTNQITAESLQVLSINSLLLHAAPGDPWFRWGSSLTLVNFWMLGLMSYGYARWTGDSLLKSTLIACLPWVLIFGIWAAML
;
A
#
# COMPACT_ATOMS: atom_id res chain seq x y z
N MET A 1 1.63 38.24 -6.72
CA MET A 1 2.82 37.67 -7.37
C MET A 1 2.46 36.26 -7.79
N ALA A 2 2.28 36.02 -9.09
CA ALA A 2 1.92 34.70 -9.62
C ALA A 2 3.11 33.75 -9.40
N ASN A 3 2.87 32.64 -8.72
CA ASN A 3 3.90 31.62 -8.48
C ASN A 3 4.09 30.81 -9.78
N GLU A 4 4.80 31.39 -10.74
CA GLU A 4 5.18 30.70 -11.96
C GLU A 4 6.14 29.54 -11.61
N SER A 5 5.76 28.34 -12.04
CA SER A 5 6.50 27.05 -12.00
C SER A 5 6.28 26.06 -10.85
N TYR A 6 5.12 26.03 -10.16
CA TYR A 6 4.80 24.82 -9.39
C TYR A 6 4.55 23.65 -10.35
N THR A 7 5.38 22.61 -10.31
CA THR A 7 5.33 21.45 -11.21
C THR A 7 4.94 20.17 -10.49
N VAL A 8 4.68 19.10 -11.26
CA VAL A 8 4.47 17.77 -10.70
C VAL A 8 5.69 17.23 -9.95
N PHE A 9 6.90 17.61 -10.37
CA PHE A 9 8.12 17.23 -9.67
C PHE A 9 8.19 17.87 -8.28
N ASN A 10 7.85 19.17 -8.19
CA ASN A 10 7.74 19.85 -6.90
C ASN A 10 6.71 19.15 -6.01
N ALA A 11 5.56 18.75 -6.55
CA ALA A 11 4.55 18.00 -5.80
C ALA A 11 5.05 16.64 -5.26
N MET A 12 5.88 15.91 -6.00
CA MET A 12 6.47 14.64 -5.55
C MET A 12 7.47 14.82 -4.40
N VAL A 13 8.22 15.92 -4.40
CA VAL A 13 9.12 16.25 -3.28
C VAL A 13 8.31 16.79 -2.09
N ASP A 14 7.38 17.71 -2.37
CA ASP A 14 6.61 18.39 -1.34
C ASP A 14 5.60 17.48 -0.65
N ILE A 15 5.08 16.41 -1.28
CA ILE A 15 4.16 15.50 -0.57
C ILE A 15 4.83 14.83 0.63
N VAL A 16 6.16 14.67 0.57
CA VAL A 16 7.00 14.18 1.67
C VAL A 16 7.49 15.32 2.56
N ALA A 17 8.05 16.39 1.96
CA ALA A 17 8.77 17.43 2.70
C ALA A 17 7.90 18.61 3.15
N SER A 18 6.78 18.88 2.48
CA SER A 18 5.92 20.05 2.68
C SER A 18 4.48 19.76 2.20
N PRO A 19 3.78 18.78 2.82
CA PRO A 19 2.54 18.21 2.26
C PRO A 19 1.46 19.24 1.99
N GLY A 20 1.43 20.36 2.73
CA GLY A 20 0.50 21.46 2.47
C GLY A 20 0.66 22.09 1.10
N LYS A 21 1.90 22.34 0.67
CA LYS A 21 2.19 22.87 -0.67
C LYS A 21 1.77 21.86 -1.75
N ALA A 22 2.06 20.58 -1.52
CA ALA A 22 1.64 19.51 -2.42
C ALA A 22 0.13 19.46 -2.57
N PHE A 23 -0.63 19.42 -1.47
CA PHE A 23 -2.09 19.35 -1.52
C PHE A 23 -2.73 20.57 -2.21
N ASP A 24 -2.18 21.77 -2.02
CA ASP A 24 -2.65 22.96 -2.74
C ASP A 24 -2.35 22.87 -4.23
N GLY A 25 -1.15 22.43 -4.57
CA GLY A 25 -0.69 22.33 -5.95
C GLY A 25 -1.43 21.25 -6.74
N ILE A 26 -1.72 20.10 -6.15
CA ILE A 26 -2.37 18.97 -6.86
C ILE A 26 -3.89 19.13 -6.97
N LYS A 27 -4.54 19.90 -6.08
CA LYS A 27 -6.01 20.10 -6.07
C LYS A 27 -6.57 20.60 -7.41
N PRO A 28 -5.99 21.64 -8.06
CA PRO A 28 -6.41 22.06 -9.40
C PRO A 28 -5.84 21.19 -10.53
N HIS A 29 -4.82 20.36 -10.28
CA HIS A 29 -4.10 19.58 -11.29
C HIS A 29 -4.39 18.07 -11.20
N THR A 30 -5.66 17.68 -11.30
CA THR A 30 -6.08 16.26 -11.20
C THR A 30 -5.31 15.32 -12.12
N LYS A 31 -4.92 15.76 -13.34
CA LYS A 31 -4.16 14.93 -14.28
C LYS A 31 -2.77 14.52 -13.77
N TRP A 32 -2.23 15.20 -12.76
CA TRP A 32 -0.94 14.85 -12.18
C TRP A 32 -0.98 13.53 -11.39
N LEU A 33 -2.17 12.99 -11.08
CA LEU A 33 -2.33 11.70 -10.41
C LEU A 33 -1.60 10.54 -11.11
N TRP A 34 -1.42 10.62 -12.43
CA TRP A 34 -0.77 9.54 -13.19
C TRP A 34 0.69 9.36 -12.78
N TRP A 35 1.35 10.40 -12.28
CA TRP A 35 2.74 10.32 -11.84
C TRP A 35 2.91 9.45 -10.59
N PRO A 36 2.30 9.76 -9.43
CA PRO A 36 2.45 8.90 -8.27
C PRO A 36 1.86 7.50 -8.50
N LEU A 37 0.77 7.40 -9.27
CA LEU A 37 0.14 6.12 -9.59
C LEU A 37 1.05 5.20 -10.42
N LEU A 38 1.53 5.67 -11.57
CA LEU A 38 2.34 4.84 -12.48
C LEU A 38 3.72 4.57 -11.91
N ILE A 39 4.34 5.53 -11.21
CA ILE A 39 5.64 5.31 -10.54
C ILE A 39 5.48 4.26 -9.45
N GLY A 40 4.46 4.39 -8.59
CA GLY A 40 4.22 3.43 -7.50
C GLY A 40 3.99 2.01 -8.03
N ILE A 41 3.09 1.87 -9.02
CA ILE A 41 2.80 0.57 -9.66
C ILE A 41 4.04 0.02 -10.36
N ALA A 42 4.72 0.82 -11.18
CA ALA A 42 5.88 0.35 -11.94
C ALA A 42 7.01 -0.10 -11.01
N LEU A 43 7.27 0.64 -9.93
CA LEU A 43 8.29 0.27 -8.95
C LEU A 43 7.92 -1.02 -8.22
N ALA A 44 6.69 -1.14 -7.70
CA ALA A 44 6.24 -2.36 -7.03
C ALA A 44 6.31 -3.57 -7.98
N CYS A 45 5.86 -3.41 -9.23
CA CYS A 45 5.94 -4.44 -10.24
C CYS A 45 7.39 -4.83 -10.56
N ALA A 46 8.30 -3.85 -10.71
CA ALA A 46 9.70 -4.12 -10.98
C ALA A 46 10.36 -4.90 -9.84
N VAL A 47 10.08 -4.52 -8.58
CA VAL A 47 10.59 -5.23 -7.40
C VAL A 47 10.10 -6.67 -7.35
N PHE A 48 8.80 -6.92 -7.55
CA PHE A 48 8.28 -8.28 -7.50
C PHE A 48 8.67 -9.13 -8.72
N ALA A 49 8.78 -8.53 -9.90
CA ALA A 49 9.33 -9.22 -11.07
C ALA A 49 10.79 -9.65 -10.83
N TYR A 50 11.59 -8.76 -10.23
CA TYR A 50 12.96 -9.08 -9.84
C TYR A 50 13.02 -10.16 -8.75
N TYR A 51 12.21 -10.03 -7.70
CA TYR A 51 12.11 -11.01 -6.61
C TYR A 51 11.87 -12.44 -7.14
N TYR A 52 10.87 -12.63 -8.00
CA TYR A 52 10.58 -13.98 -8.54
C TYR A 52 11.64 -14.52 -9.51
N SER A 53 12.52 -13.66 -10.03
CA SER A 53 13.68 -14.09 -10.81
C SER A 53 14.91 -14.42 -9.95
N TRP A 54 14.93 -13.94 -8.71
CA TRP A 54 16.06 -14.04 -7.79
C TRP A 54 15.86 -15.11 -6.71
N VAL A 55 14.63 -15.24 -6.19
CA VAL A 55 14.26 -16.16 -5.10
C VAL A 55 14.52 -17.62 -5.50
N ASP A 56 14.95 -18.44 -4.54
CA ASP A 56 14.95 -19.89 -4.69
C ASP A 56 13.50 -20.37 -4.77
N PHE A 57 13.06 -20.60 -6.01
CA PHE A 57 11.66 -20.88 -6.28
C PHE A 57 11.25 -22.30 -5.84
N GLU A 58 12.16 -23.27 -5.88
CA GLU A 58 11.89 -24.63 -5.38
C GLU A 58 11.67 -24.58 -3.87
N TRP A 59 12.57 -23.90 -3.15
CA TRP A 59 12.41 -23.66 -1.73
C TRP A 59 11.10 -22.90 -1.42
N LEU A 60 10.75 -21.88 -2.21
CA LEU A 60 9.53 -21.09 -1.98
C LEU A 60 8.26 -21.95 -2.12
N VAL A 61 8.23 -22.87 -3.08
CA VAL A 61 7.14 -23.84 -3.24
C VAL A 61 7.04 -24.76 -2.03
N GLU A 62 8.16 -25.31 -1.57
CA GLU A 62 8.18 -26.15 -0.37
C GLU A 62 7.76 -25.38 0.87
N GLU A 63 8.23 -24.15 1.03
CA GLU A 63 7.87 -23.29 2.14
C GLU A 63 6.37 -22.98 2.15
N THR A 64 5.78 -22.75 0.98
CA THR A 64 4.33 -22.56 0.83
C THR A 64 3.56 -23.83 1.25
N ILE A 65 4.05 -25.02 0.88
CA ILE A 65 3.45 -26.29 1.30
C ILE A 65 3.57 -26.47 2.82
N ARG A 66 4.71 -26.10 3.43
CA ARG A 66 4.93 -26.20 4.88
C ARG A 66 3.96 -25.32 5.68
N GLN A 67 3.52 -24.20 5.13
CA GLN A 67 2.56 -23.28 5.76
C GLN A 67 1.11 -23.80 5.77
N ILE A 68 0.79 -24.83 4.99
CA ILE A 68 -0.53 -25.50 5.03
C ILE A 68 -0.60 -26.41 6.26
N PRO A 69 -1.76 -26.53 6.96
CA PRO A 69 -1.98 -27.51 8.02
C PRO A 69 -1.56 -28.91 7.59
N ALA A 70 -0.91 -29.66 8.49
CA ALA A 70 -0.23 -30.92 8.14
C ALA A 70 -1.17 -31.95 7.50
N GLU A 71 -2.41 -31.99 7.97
CA GLU A 71 -3.51 -32.82 7.48
C GLU A 71 -3.91 -32.54 6.02
N ASP A 72 -3.72 -31.31 5.53
CA ASP A 72 -4.15 -30.86 4.21
C ASP A 72 -3.01 -30.79 3.18
N ARG A 73 -1.75 -30.96 3.62
CA ARG A 73 -0.56 -30.81 2.76
C ARG A 73 -0.56 -31.76 1.58
N ALA A 74 -0.78 -33.06 1.82
CA ALA A 74 -0.73 -34.08 0.78
C ALA A 74 -1.80 -33.87 -0.31
N ALA A 75 -2.98 -33.37 0.08
CA ALA A 75 -4.06 -33.04 -0.86
C ALA A 75 -3.77 -31.77 -1.66
N SER A 76 -3.08 -30.78 -1.07
CA SER A 76 -2.83 -29.47 -1.67
C SER A 76 -1.53 -29.41 -2.49
N GLU A 77 -0.58 -30.29 -2.23
CA GLU A 77 0.77 -30.26 -2.81
C GLU A 77 0.76 -30.24 -4.35
N GLY A 78 0.00 -31.12 -4.99
CA GLY A 78 -0.06 -31.19 -6.45
C GLY A 78 -0.62 -29.92 -7.09
N ALA A 79 -1.61 -29.29 -6.44
CA ALA A 79 -2.17 -28.02 -6.90
C ALA A 79 -1.17 -26.87 -6.73
N ILE A 80 -0.46 -26.82 -5.59
CA ILE A 80 0.55 -25.80 -5.32
C ILE A 80 1.69 -25.91 -6.33
N ARG A 81 2.25 -27.11 -6.53
CA ARG A 81 3.36 -27.33 -7.47
C ARG A 81 3.00 -27.04 -8.93
N SER A 82 1.75 -27.29 -9.33
CA SER A 82 1.29 -27.02 -10.69
C SER A 82 0.98 -25.54 -10.93
N PHE A 83 0.42 -24.86 -9.93
CA PHE A 83 0.06 -23.44 -10.03
C PHE A 83 1.23 -22.51 -9.76
N MET A 84 2.11 -22.82 -8.79
CA MET A 84 3.26 -22.00 -8.47
C MET A 84 4.43 -22.34 -9.39
N SER A 85 4.60 -21.50 -10.40
CA SER A 85 5.79 -21.41 -11.25
C SER A 85 6.27 -19.96 -11.30
N PRO A 86 7.56 -19.69 -11.60
CA PRO A 86 8.07 -18.31 -11.68
C PRO A 86 7.21 -17.41 -12.57
N LYS A 87 6.83 -17.92 -13.74
CA LYS A 87 5.98 -17.19 -14.70
C LYS A 87 4.60 -16.87 -14.12
N SER A 88 3.92 -17.87 -13.54
CA SER A 88 2.59 -17.66 -12.96
C SER A 88 2.62 -16.72 -11.76
N SER A 89 3.64 -16.80 -10.90
CA SER A 89 3.78 -15.93 -9.72
C SER A 89 4.05 -14.49 -10.11
N VAL A 90 4.88 -14.25 -11.14
CA VAL A 90 5.05 -12.91 -11.71
C VAL A 90 3.70 -12.40 -12.26
N ILE A 91 3.06 -13.14 -13.17
CA ILE A 91 1.82 -12.67 -13.83
C ILE A 91 0.73 -12.37 -12.80
N THR A 92 0.47 -13.30 -11.88
CA THR A 92 -0.59 -13.16 -10.87
C THR A 92 -0.29 -12.01 -9.92
N THR A 93 0.96 -11.86 -9.46
CA THR A 93 1.35 -10.77 -8.56
C THR A 93 1.28 -9.41 -9.25
N LEU A 94 1.76 -9.28 -10.49
CA LEU A 94 1.70 -8.00 -11.22
C LEU A 94 0.25 -7.59 -11.49
N ILE A 95 -0.61 -8.54 -11.90
CA ILE A 95 -2.04 -8.27 -12.06
C ILE A 95 -2.65 -7.84 -10.73
N ALA A 96 -2.34 -8.53 -9.63
CA ALA A 96 -2.83 -8.18 -8.30
C ALA A 96 -2.38 -6.77 -7.91
N ILE A 97 -1.11 -6.40 -8.07
CA ILE A 97 -0.60 -5.05 -7.78
C ILE A 97 -1.40 -3.99 -8.54
N VAL A 98 -1.57 -4.15 -9.85
CA VAL A 98 -2.28 -3.17 -10.69
C VAL A 98 -3.75 -3.07 -10.30
N VAL A 99 -4.44 -4.22 -10.27
CA VAL A 99 -5.90 -4.26 -10.07
C VAL A 99 -6.27 -3.84 -8.65
N VAL A 100 -5.61 -4.39 -7.64
CA VAL A 100 -5.91 -4.10 -6.23
C VAL A 100 -5.61 -2.63 -5.92
N THR A 101 -4.50 -2.07 -6.41
CA THR A 101 -4.20 -0.63 -6.21
C THR A 101 -5.30 0.26 -6.78
N LEU A 102 -5.72 0.01 -8.02
CA LEU A 102 -6.79 0.79 -8.65
C LEU A 102 -8.12 0.65 -7.92
N VAL A 103 -8.48 -0.57 -7.50
CA VAL A 103 -9.71 -0.83 -6.74
C VAL A 103 -9.67 -0.12 -5.38
N ILE A 104 -8.56 -0.19 -4.65
CA ILE A 104 -8.41 0.50 -3.36
C ILE A 104 -8.55 2.01 -3.55
N TYR A 105 -7.86 2.61 -4.51
CA TYR A 105 -7.97 4.06 -4.75
C TYR A 105 -9.37 4.48 -5.21
N LEU A 106 -10.09 3.62 -5.95
CA LEU A 106 -11.50 3.86 -6.29
C LEU A 106 -12.39 3.83 -5.05
N ILE A 107 -12.20 2.86 -4.16
CA ILE A 107 -12.94 2.73 -2.90
C ILE A 107 -12.66 3.93 -1.99
N GLU A 108 -11.39 4.33 -1.83
CA GLU A 108 -11.00 5.51 -1.06
C GLU A 108 -11.58 6.79 -1.64
N ALA A 109 -11.51 6.97 -2.96
CA ALA A 109 -12.10 8.13 -3.63
C ALA A 109 -13.61 8.19 -3.42
N LEU A 110 -14.30 7.05 -3.52
CA LEU A 110 -15.73 6.95 -3.26
C LEU A 110 -16.05 7.29 -1.81
N TYR A 111 -15.31 6.70 -0.88
CA TYR A 111 -15.45 6.96 0.55
C TYR A 111 -15.30 8.46 0.86
N PHE A 112 -14.19 9.08 0.46
CA PHE A 112 -13.96 10.50 0.73
C PHE A 112 -14.96 11.40 0.02
N HIS A 113 -15.41 11.04 -1.19
CA HIS A 113 -16.45 11.79 -1.88
C HIS A 113 -17.78 11.78 -1.13
N LEU A 114 -18.20 10.62 -0.62
CA LEU A 114 -19.42 10.48 0.19
C LEU A 114 -19.27 11.14 1.56
N ALA A 115 -18.15 10.90 2.26
CA ALA A 115 -17.86 11.51 3.55
C ALA A 115 -17.86 13.04 3.44
N ASN A 116 -17.24 13.60 2.41
CA ASN A 116 -17.25 15.04 2.13
C ASN A 116 -18.67 15.58 1.90
N LYS A 117 -19.52 14.88 1.15
CA LYS A 117 -20.92 15.31 0.93
C LYS A 117 -21.72 15.39 2.22
N VAL A 118 -21.48 14.49 3.17
CA VAL A 118 -22.21 14.44 4.45
C VAL A 118 -21.59 15.39 5.48
N ALA A 119 -20.26 15.46 5.55
CA ALA A 119 -19.56 16.13 6.64
C ALA A 119 -19.31 17.62 6.43
N THR A 120 -19.11 18.08 5.18
CA THR A 120 -18.66 19.46 4.89
C THR A 120 -19.41 20.12 3.73
N GLY A 121 -19.79 19.34 2.70
CA GLY A 121 -20.39 19.86 1.47
C GLY A 121 -19.41 20.59 0.55
N ALA A 122 -18.09 20.45 0.76
CA ALA A 122 -17.11 21.13 -0.08
C ALA A 122 -17.20 20.68 -1.55
N GLN A 123 -17.01 21.62 -2.48
CA GLN A 123 -17.15 21.36 -3.92
C GLN A 123 -15.92 20.66 -4.51
N ILE A 124 -15.74 19.38 -4.16
CA ILE A 124 -14.63 18.53 -4.61
C ILE A 124 -15.18 17.36 -5.41
N ARG A 125 -14.71 17.23 -6.65
CA ARG A 125 -15.16 16.21 -7.60
C ARG A 125 -14.56 14.84 -7.27
N PHE A 126 -15.25 13.77 -7.66
CA PHE A 126 -14.76 12.41 -7.48
C PHE A 126 -13.33 12.19 -8.03
N GLY A 127 -13.03 12.69 -9.24
CA GLY A 127 -11.69 12.58 -9.82
C GLY A 127 -10.60 13.26 -9.00
N GLN A 128 -10.93 14.32 -8.25
CA GLN A 128 -9.98 14.94 -7.31
C GLN A 128 -9.71 14.03 -6.11
N TRP A 129 -10.72 13.31 -5.60
CA TRP A 129 -10.52 12.32 -4.54
C TRP A 129 -9.76 11.07 -5.01
N PHE A 130 -9.89 10.69 -6.28
CA PHE A 130 -9.02 9.65 -6.86
C PHE A 130 -7.58 10.13 -6.99
N SER A 131 -7.38 11.38 -7.44
CA SER A 131 -6.06 12.03 -7.42
C SER A 131 -5.49 12.09 -6.01
N PHE A 132 -6.33 12.43 -5.02
CA PHE A 132 -5.95 12.46 -3.62
C PHE A 132 -5.41 11.11 -3.13
N ALA A 133 -6.16 10.03 -3.36
CA ALA A 133 -5.75 8.67 -3.00
C ALA A 133 -4.40 8.29 -3.64
N ALA A 134 -4.22 8.57 -4.93
CA ALA A 134 -2.96 8.31 -5.63
C ALA A 134 -1.78 9.09 -5.03
N TRP A 135 -1.97 10.36 -4.67
CA TRP A 135 -0.93 11.19 -4.06
C TRP A 135 -0.62 10.81 -2.62
N THR A 136 -1.62 10.49 -1.81
CA THR A 136 -1.39 10.02 -0.43
C THR A 136 -0.75 8.64 -0.39
N GLY A 137 -1.08 7.77 -1.35
CA GLY A 137 -0.48 6.45 -1.51
C GLY A 137 0.94 6.48 -2.09
N PHE A 138 1.43 7.63 -2.58
CA PHE A 138 2.76 7.73 -3.19
C PHE A 138 3.89 7.34 -2.25
N VAL A 139 3.72 7.54 -0.94
CA VAL A 139 4.70 7.09 0.08
C VAL A 139 4.92 5.57 0.08
N GLY A 140 4.03 4.81 -0.57
CA GLY A 140 4.21 3.39 -0.92
C GLY A 140 5.55 3.06 -1.56
N VAL A 141 6.15 4.00 -2.31
CA VAL A 141 7.47 3.81 -2.93
C VAL A 141 8.56 3.47 -1.92
N PHE A 142 8.48 3.99 -0.69
CA PHE A 142 9.46 3.69 0.35
C PHE A 142 9.37 2.23 0.84
N GLY A 143 8.17 1.64 0.84
CA GLY A 143 7.99 0.21 1.11
C GLY A 143 8.63 -0.65 0.03
N SER A 144 8.38 -0.33 -1.24
CA SER A 144 9.01 -1.05 -2.37
C SER A 144 10.54 -0.91 -2.38
N LEU A 145 11.07 0.28 -2.06
CA LEU A 145 12.52 0.49 -1.92
C LEU A 145 13.10 -0.32 -0.76
N ALA A 146 12.42 -0.37 0.38
CA ALA A 146 12.86 -1.19 1.52
C ALA A 146 12.87 -2.69 1.18
N ALA A 147 11.85 -3.19 0.48
CA ALA A 147 11.83 -4.55 -0.05
C ALA A 147 12.99 -4.81 -1.02
N LEU A 148 13.27 -3.88 -1.94
CA LEU A 148 14.40 -3.99 -2.87
C LEU A 148 15.75 -4.04 -2.14
N LEU A 149 15.96 -3.16 -1.15
CA LEU A 149 17.17 -3.16 -0.33
C LEU A 149 17.31 -4.49 0.41
N THR A 150 16.22 -5.04 0.94
CA THR A 150 16.21 -6.35 1.60
C THR A 150 16.71 -7.44 0.66
N ILE A 151 16.25 -7.46 -0.59
CA ILE A 151 16.71 -8.42 -1.60
C ILE A 151 18.20 -8.22 -1.93
N VAL A 152 18.63 -6.97 -2.15
CA VAL A 152 20.01 -6.64 -2.56
C VAL A 152 21.04 -6.99 -1.49
N PHE A 153 20.68 -6.88 -0.21
CA PHE A 153 21.56 -7.14 0.92
C PHE A 153 21.31 -8.50 1.59
N ALA A 154 20.47 -9.36 1.02
CA ALA A 154 20.20 -10.67 1.57
C ALA A 154 21.37 -11.63 1.36
N ASP A 155 21.75 -12.34 2.42
CA ASP A 155 22.78 -13.40 2.37
C ASP A 155 22.26 -14.71 1.73
N THR A 156 20.94 -14.83 1.54
CA THR A 156 20.25 -16.00 0.97
C THR A 156 19.12 -15.58 0.05
N ASN A 157 18.83 -16.39 -0.96
CA ASN A 157 17.66 -16.24 -1.83
C ASN A 157 16.43 -17.01 -1.31
N GLN A 158 16.50 -17.58 -0.11
CA GLN A 158 15.40 -18.26 0.57
C GLN A 158 14.62 -17.28 1.46
N ILE A 159 13.94 -16.33 0.81
CA ILE A 159 13.17 -15.25 1.45
C ILE A 159 11.73 -15.32 0.95
N THR A 160 10.76 -15.25 1.86
CA THR A 160 9.33 -15.22 1.48
C THR A 160 8.91 -13.82 1.08
N ALA A 161 7.86 -13.71 0.24
CA ALA A 161 7.31 -12.41 -0.16
C ALA A 161 6.80 -11.59 1.04
N GLU A 162 6.30 -12.26 2.08
CA GLU A 162 5.86 -11.61 3.32
C GLU A 162 7.02 -11.00 4.09
N SER A 163 8.18 -11.67 4.15
CA SER A 163 9.37 -11.15 4.84
C SER A 163 9.98 -9.91 4.17
N LEU A 164 9.62 -9.61 2.92
CA LEU A 164 9.98 -8.35 2.26
C LEU A 164 9.23 -7.14 2.83
N GLN A 165 8.17 -7.35 3.62
CA GLN A 165 7.44 -6.29 4.34
C GLN A 165 8.20 -5.86 5.61
N VAL A 166 9.45 -5.45 5.46
CA VAL A 166 10.35 -5.08 6.58
C VAL A 166 9.89 -3.84 7.37
N LEU A 167 8.96 -3.06 6.80
CA LEU A 167 8.31 -1.93 7.47
C LEU A 167 6.98 -2.31 8.12
N SER A 168 6.62 -3.60 8.16
CA SER A 168 5.41 -4.09 8.81
C SER A 168 5.48 -3.95 10.33
N ILE A 169 4.33 -3.87 10.98
CA ILE A 169 4.24 -3.89 12.44
C ILE A 169 4.80 -5.20 13.00
N ASN A 170 4.66 -6.31 12.26
CA ASN A 170 5.28 -7.57 12.66
C ASN A 170 6.81 -7.46 12.67
N SER A 171 7.42 -6.96 11.60
CA SER A 171 8.88 -6.82 11.50
C SER A 171 9.46 -5.79 12.48
N LEU A 172 8.71 -4.74 12.81
CA LEU A 172 9.21 -3.63 13.64
C LEU A 172 8.96 -3.82 15.13
N LEU A 173 7.86 -4.50 15.52
CA LEU A 173 7.39 -4.51 16.91
C LEU A 173 7.01 -5.90 17.43
N LEU A 174 6.25 -6.70 16.67
CA LEU A 174 5.63 -7.92 17.22
C LEU A 174 6.53 -9.15 17.13
N HIS A 175 7.29 -9.29 16.03
CA HIS A 175 8.14 -10.44 15.75
C HIS A 175 7.43 -11.80 15.92
N ALA A 176 6.14 -11.85 15.62
CA ALA A 176 5.34 -13.06 15.67
C ALA A 176 5.83 -14.05 14.60
N ALA A 177 5.75 -15.35 14.91
CA ALA A 177 6.11 -16.41 13.99
C ALA A 177 4.90 -16.84 13.14
N PRO A 178 5.12 -17.42 11.95
CA PRO A 178 4.04 -18.06 11.20
C PRO A 178 3.27 -19.08 12.06
N GLY A 179 1.96 -18.89 12.16
CA GLY A 179 1.07 -19.70 13.01
C GLY A 179 0.59 -18.97 14.28
N ASP A 180 1.29 -17.92 14.71
CA ASP A 180 0.82 -17.10 15.83
C ASP A 180 -0.39 -16.23 15.42
N PRO A 181 -1.35 -15.98 16.33
CA PRO A 181 -2.55 -15.20 16.02
C PRO A 181 -2.25 -13.82 15.42
N TRP A 182 -1.25 -13.13 15.97
CA TRP A 182 -0.89 -11.77 15.56
C TRP A 182 -0.04 -11.68 14.29
N PHE A 183 0.43 -12.81 13.74
CA PHE A 183 1.35 -12.82 12.60
C PHE A 183 0.78 -12.10 11.38
N ARG A 184 -0.36 -12.59 10.87
CA ARG A 184 -0.99 -12.02 9.66
C ARG A 184 -1.43 -10.58 9.87
N TRP A 185 -1.97 -10.27 11.05
CA TRP A 185 -2.39 -8.92 11.39
C TRP A 185 -1.19 -7.97 11.39
N GLY A 186 -0.11 -8.34 12.06
CA GLY A 186 1.12 -7.53 12.14
C GLY A 186 1.80 -7.36 10.78
N SER A 187 1.81 -8.38 9.94
CA SER A 187 2.46 -8.33 8.61
C SER A 187 1.70 -7.46 7.61
N SER A 188 0.39 -7.30 7.80
CA SER A 188 -0.49 -6.57 6.88
C SER A 188 -0.48 -5.04 7.07
N LEU A 189 -0.15 -4.56 8.27
CA LEU A 189 -0.03 -3.14 8.59
C LEU A 189 1.44 -2.73 8.57
N THR A 190 1.74 -1.63 7.90
CA THR A 190 3.11 -1.10 7.78
C THR A 190 3.19 0.34 8.24
N LEU A 191 4.40 0.78 8.61
CA LEU A 191 4.71 2.19 8.90
C LEU A 191 4.26 3.13 7.77
N VAL A 192 4.32 2.64 6.51
CA VAL A 192 3.88 3.38 5.33
C VAL A 192 2.37 3.64 5.36
N ASN A 193 1.57 2.72 5.89
CA ASN A 193 0.13 2.93 6.02
C ASN A 193 -0.19 4.05 7.01
N PHE A 194 0.53 4.12 8.14
CA PHE A 194 0.37 5.22 9.10
C PHE A 194 0.78 6.57 8.50
N TRP A 195 1.84 6.59 7.70
CA TRP A 195 2.24 7.80 6.98
C TRP A 195 1.17 8.25 5.99
N MET A 196 0.66 7.32 5.18
CA MET A 196 -0.45 7.58 4.25
C MET A 196 -1.69 8.11 4.98
N LEU A 197 -2.07 7.53 6.12
CA LEU A 197 -3.20 8.01 6.95
C LEU A 197 -2.97 9.43 7.48
N GLY A 198 -1.73 9.77 7.88
CA GLY A 198 -1.36 11.13 8.27
C GLY A 198 -1.54 12.12 7.11
N LEU A 199 -1.10 11.74 5.90
CA LEU A 199 -1.29 12.55 4.69
C LEU A 199 -2.77 12.70 4.33
N MET A 200 -3.56 11.62 4.42
CA MET A 200 -5.00 11.65 4.19
C MET A 200 -5.71 12.59 5.18
N SER A 201 -5.37 12.49 6.46
CA SER A 201 -5.95 13.33 7.51
C SER A 201 -5.67 14.81 7.28
N TYR A 202 -4.41 15.15 7.00
CA TYR A 202 -3.97 16.52 6.75
C TYR A 202 -4.52 17.08 5.44
N GLY A 203 -4.47 16.28 4.37
CA GLY A 203 -4.95 16.68 3.05
C GLY A 203 -6.47 16.86 3.00
N TYR A 204 -7.24 16.00 3.68
CA TYR A 204 -8.69 16.14 3.79
C TYR A 204 -9.05 17.44 4.51
N ALA A 205 -8.43 17.73 5.65
CA ALA A 205 -8.62 18.98 6.39
C ALA A 205 -8.36 20.20 5.49
N ARG A 206 -7.24 20.18 4.77
CA ARG A 206 -6.83 21.27 3.87
C ARG A 206 -7.78 21.47 2.70
N TRP A 207 -8.27 20.39 2.11
CA TRP A 207 -9.14 20.47 0.94
C TRP A 207 -10.57 20.89 1.28
N THR A 208 -11.08 20.44 2.41
CA THR A 208 -12.46 20.66 2.85
C THR A 208 -12.62 21.89 3.75
N GLY A 209 -11.54 22.36 4.38
CA GLY A 209 -11.57 23.43 5.37
C GLY A 209 -12.02 22.97 6.76
N ASP A 210 -12.18 21.66 6.97
CA ASP A 210 -12.59 21.09 8.26
C ASP A 210 -11.43 21.05 9.27
N SER A 211 -11.75 20.85 10.55
CA SER A 211 -10.75 20.67 11.60
C SER A 211 -9.91 19.41 11.36
N LEU A 212 -8.63 19.46 11.77
CA LEU A 212 -7.73 18.30 11.65
C LEU A 212 -8.25 17.08 12.41
N LEU A 213 -8.84 17.28 13.60
CA LEU A 213 -9.41 16.19 14.40
C LEU A 213 -10.51 15.47 13.63
N LYS A 214 -11.51 16.21 13.13
CA LYS A 214 -12.62 15.61 12.36
C LYS A 214 -12.12 14.93 11.09
N SER A 215 -11.16 15.54 10.40
CA SER A 215 -10.54 14.99 9.20
C SER A 215 -9.77 13.70 9.47
N THR A 216 -9.07 13.63 10.62
CA THR A 216 -8.37 12.42 11.06
C THR A 216 -9.34 11.30 11.38
N LEU A 217 -10.43 11.61 12.10
CA LEU A 217 -11.48 10.62 12.37
C LEU A 217 -12.08 10.06 11.08
N ILE A 218 -12.36 10.92 10.09
CA ILE A 218 -12.85 10.49 8.78
C ILE A 218 -11.80 9.64 8.07
N ALA A 219 -10.56 10.10 7.93
CA ALA A 219 -9.52 9.37 7.20
C ALA A 219 -9.20 8.01 7.82
N CYS A 220 -9.13 7.92 9.15
CA CYS A 220 -8.77 6.70 9.85
C CYS A 220 -9.95 5.72 10.04
N LEU A 221 -11.20 6.17 9.93
CA LEU A 221 -12.37 5.34 10.24
C LEU A 221 -12.39 4.00 9.48
N PRO A 222 -12.19 3.94 8.14
CA PRO A 222 -12.19 2.67 7.43
C PRO A 222 -11.10 1.71 7.94
N TRP A 223 -9.91 2.24 8.21
CA TRP A 223 -8.77 1.45 8.68
C TRP A 223 -9.00 0.92 10.10
N VAL A 224 -9.47 1.76 11.01
CA VAL A 224 -9.79 1.35 12.38
C VAL A 224 -10.89 0.28 12.39
N LEU A 225 -11.91 0.39 11.54
CA LEU A 225 -12.94 -0.63 11.44
C LEU A 225 -12.38 -1.95 10.92
N ILE A 226 -11.66 -1.94 9.80
CA ILE A 226 -11.11 -3.16 9.18
C ILE A 226 -10.13 -3.86 10.12
N PHE A 227 -9.10 -3.15 10.58
CA PHE A 227 -8.04 -3.74 11.39
C PHE A 227 -8.43 -3.95 12.85
N GLY A 228 -9.37 -3.14 13.38
CA GLY A 228 -9.93 -3.34 14.72
C GLY A 228 -10.85 -4.55 14.79
N ILE A 229 -11.72 -4.76 13.78
CA ILE A 229 -12.54 -5.98 13.69
C ILE A 229 -11.63 -7.20 13.53
N TRP A 230 -10.62 -7.12 12.66
CA TRP A 230 -9.71 -8.25 12.47
C TRP A 230 -8.96 -8.59 13.76
N ALA A 231 -8.43 -7.59 14.48
CA ALA A 231 -7.77 -7.80 15.77
C ALA A 231 -8.70 -8.43 16.83
N ALA A 232 -9.98 -8.07 16.83
CA ALA A 232 -10.97 -8.62 17.76
C ALA A 232 -11.34 -10.09 17.48
N MET A 233 -10.98 -10.62 16.31
CA MET A 233 -11.23 -12.00 15.89
C MET A 233 -10.01 -12.93 16.06
N LEU A 234 -8.87 -12.41 16.55
CA LEU A 234 -7.64 -13.16 16.75
C LEU A 234 -7.67 -14.03 18.02
#